data_AF-A0A2P8HQ74-F1
#
_entry.id   AF-A0A2P8HQ74-F1
#
_cell.length_a   1.000
_cell.length_b   1.000
_cell.length_c   1.000
_cell.angle_alpha   90.00
_cell.angle_beta   90.00
_cell.angle_gamma   90.00
#
_symmetry.space_group_name_H-M   'P 1'
#
loop_
_entity.id
_entity.type
_entity.pdbx_description
1 polymer ?
#
loop_
_entity_poly.entity_id
_entity_poly.type
_entity_poly.pdbx_seq_one_letter_code
_entity_poly.pdbx_strand_id
1 'polypeptide(L)'
;MVDLKDTPDYVHCLMISRLARNISEEEELYLEQLIRENAIVKKQWQDLRYQFPQERIDRYEELDWLDAAEITALPLHHNWPLLIIRWLAVVITIIMAVGLIILFFYRKHT
;
A
#
# COMPACT_ATOMS: atom_id res chain seq x y z
N MET A 1 17.12 -27.32 -21.67
CA MET A 1 15.87 -26.94 -20.98
C MET A 1 16.26 -26.66 -19.55
N VAL A 2 16.22 -25.40 -19.13
CA VAL A 2 16.45 -25.04 -17.72
C VAL A 2 15.18 -25.44 -16.99
N ASP A 3 15.28 -26.36 -16.04
CA ASP A 3 14.16 -26.76 -15.21
C ASP A 3 13.79 -25.57 -14.33
N LEU A 4 12.70 -24.87 -14.68
CA LEU A 4 12.29 -23.65 -13.97
C LEU A 4 11.93 -23.92 -12.51
N LYS A 5 11.71 -25.18 -12.13
CA LYS A 5 11.26 -25.61 -10.81
C LYS A 5 12.28 -25.37 -9.69
N ASP A 6 13.57 -25.32 -10.01
CA ASP A 6 14.62 -25.09 -9.00
C ASP A 6 15.04 -23.61 -8.88
N THR A 7 14.38 -22.71 -9.62
CA THR A 7 14.69 -21.29 -9.48
C THR A 7 14.14 -20.74 -8.15
N PRO A 8 14.89 -19.88 -7.44
CA PRO A 8 14.41 -19.25 -6.20
C PRO A 8 13.06 -18.54 -6.38
N ASP A 9 12.83 -17.99 -7.56
CA ASP A 9 11.59 -17.29 -7.93
C ASP A 9 10.39 -18.24 -8.01
N TYR A 10 10.57 -19.47 -8.49
CA TYR A 10 9.50 -20.46 -8.54
C TYR A 10 9.06 -20.89 -7.14
N VAL A 11 10.03 -21.13 -6.24
CA VAL A 11 9.74 -21.48 -4.84
C VAL A 11 9.00 -20.34 -4.15
N HIS A 12 9.38 -19.09 -4.41
CA HIS A 12 8.65 -17.93 -3.88
C HIS A 12 7.22 -17.86 -4.44
N CYS A 13 7.03 -18.11 -5.74
CA CYS A 13 5.70 -18.21 -6.35
C CYS A 13 4.83 -19.28 -5.66
N LEU A 14 5.38 -20.47 -5.43
CA LEU A 14 4.68 -21.54 -4.72
C LEU A 14 4.22 -21.12 -3.32
N MET A 15 5.09 -20.44 -2.57
CA MET A 15 4.74 -19.93 -1.23
C MET A 15 3.55 -18.96 -1.28
N ILE A 16 3.56 -18.02 -2.23
CA ILE A 16 2.47 -17.05 -2.40
C ILE A 16 1.19 -17.76 -2.84
N SER A 17 1.26 -18.69 -3.81
CA SER A 17 0.13 -19.50 -4.26
C SER A 17 -0.52 -20.27 -3.11
N ARG A 18 0.30 -20.84 -2.20
CA ARG A 18 -0.20 -21.51 -0.99
C ARG A 18 -0.91 -20.56 -0.05
N LEU A 19 -0.36 -19.35 0.18
CA LEU A 19 -1.05 -18.35 1.01
C LEU A 19 -2.38 -17.91 0.40
N ALA A 20 -2.44 -17.78 -0.91
CA ALA A 20 -3.65 -17.39 -1.65
C ALA A 20 -4.67 -18.53 -1.81
N ARG A 21 -4.41 -19.73 -1.27
CA ARG A 21 -5.22 -20.94 -1.48
C ARG A 21 -5.45 -21.28 -2.96
N ASN A 22 -4.54 -20.87 -3.83
CA ASN A 22 -4.58 -21.08 -5.27
C ASN A 22 -3.33 -21.86 -5.70
N ILE A 23 -3.15 -23.04 -5.12
CA ILE A 23 -2.05 -23.95 -5.38
C ILE A 23 -2.62 -25.34 -5.68
N SER A 24 -2.01 -26.06 -6.62
CA SER A 24 -2.39 -27.45 -6.88
C SER A 24 -1.87 -28.40 -5.80
N GLU A 25 -2.48 -29.57 -5.67
CA GLU A 25 -2.08 -30.59 -4.67
C GLU A 25 -0.64 -31.06 -4.87
N GLU A 26 -0.21 -31.23 -6.14
CA GLU A 26 1.17 -31.61 -6.48
C GLU A 26 2.19 -30.55 -6.06
N GLU A 27 1.87 -29.28 -6.30
CA GLU A 27 2.69 -28.14 -5.94
C GLU A 27 2.76 -27.92 -4.42
N GLU A 28 1.67 -28.17 -3.71
CA GLU A 28 1.65 -28.10 -2.26
C GLU A 28 2.55 -29.18 -1.64
N LEU A 29 2.46 -30.43 -2.12
CA LEU A 29 3.33 -31.52 -1.67
C LEU A 29 4.80 -31.21 -1.95
N TYR A 30 5.10 -30.67 -3.14
CA TYR A 30 6.47 -30.27 -3.48
C TYR A 30 6.98 -29.14 -2.57
N LEU A 31 6.17 -28.12 -2.30
CA LEU A 31 6.53 -27.04 -1.38
C LEU A 31 6.75 -27.56 0.05
N GLU A 32 5.94 -28.51 0.52
CA GLU A 32 6.12 -29.15 1.83
C GLU A 32 7.43 -29.94 1.93
N GLN A 33 7.77 -30.65 0.86
CA GLN A 33 9.05 -31.33 0.75
C GLN A 33 10.21 -30.33 0.83
N LEU A 34 10.15 -29.24 0.05
CA LEU A 34 11.16 -28.19 0.06
C LEU A 34 11.33 -27.53 1.44
N ILE A 35 10.23 -27.26 2.15
CA ILE A 35 10.27 -26.70 3.52
C ILE A 35 10.92 -27.68 4.51
N ARG A 36 10.77 -28.99 4.30
CA ARG A 36 11.37 -30.02 5.15
C ARG A 36 12.86 -30.19 4.89
N GLU A 37 13.25 -30.20 3.62
CA GLU A 37 14.60 -30.55 3.18
C GLU A 37 15.55 -29.34 3.13
N ASN A 38 15.02 -28.13 2.89
CA ASN A 38 15.83 -26.92 2.73
C ASN A 38 15.58 -25.90 3.85
N ALA A 39 16.59 -25.69 4.70
CA ALA A 39 16.53 -24.75 5.81
C ALA A 39 16.32 -23.29 5.37
N ILE A 40 16.78 -22.91 4.17
CA ILE A 40 16.60 -21.54 3.64
C ILE A 40 15.13 -21.32 3.29
N VAL A 41 14.54 -22.26 2.55
CA VAL A 41 13.11 -22.23 2.16
C VAL A 41 12.24 -22.22 3.41
N LYS A 42 12.58 -23.04 4.42
CA LYS A 42 11.88 -23.05 5.70
C LYS A 42 11.89 -21.68 6.39
N LYS A 43 13.04 -21.02 6.43
CA LYS A 43 13.17 -19.68 7.04
C LYS A 43 12.35 -18.65 6.27
N GLN A 44 12.48 -18.63 4.94
CA GLN A 44 11.71 -17.73 4.08
C GLN A 44 10.20 -17.93 4.27
N TRP A 45 9.75 -19.18 4.39
CA TRP A 45 8.34 -19.49 4.64
C TRP A 45 7.85 -18.98 6.01
N GLN A 46 8.68 -19.09 7.05
CA GLN A 46 8.34 -18.55 8.38
C GLN A 46 8.26 -17.02 8.35
N ASP A 47 9.24 -16.36 7.73
CA ASP A 47 9.28 -14.90 7.58
C ASP A 47 8.04 -14.40 6.80
N LEU A 48 7.66 -15.11 5.75
CA LEU A 48 6.50 -14.80 4.92
C LEU A 48 5.18 -14.95 5.70
N ARG A 49 4.98 -16.06 6.45
CA ARG A 49 3.79 -16.23 7.30
C ARG A 49 3.67 -15.16 8.39
N TYR A 50 4.80 -14.70 8.92
CA TYR A 50 4.79 -13.61 9.91
C TYR A 50 4.31 -12.28 9.31
N GLN A 51 4.65 -12.01 8.05
CA GLN A 51 4.20 -10.80 7.34
C GLN A 51 2.72 -10.86 6.95
N PHE A 52 2.18 -12.05 6.68
CA PHE A 52 0.80 -12.26 6.27
C PHE A 52 0.03 -13.15 7.28
N PRO A 53 -0.30 -12.63 8.48
CA PRO A 53 -1.15 -13.34 9.41
C PRO A 53 -2.55 -13.51 8.81
N GLN A 54 -3.02 -14.76 8.68
CA GLN A 54 -4.32 -15.09 8.06
C GLN A 54 -5.50 -14.32 8.69
N GLU A 55 -5.44 -14.06 10.00
CA GLU A 55 -6.44 -13.29 10.75
C GLU A 55 -6.68 -11.86 10.21
N ARG A 56 -5.76 -11.31 9.42
CA ARG A 56 -5.96 -10.00 8.79
C ARG A 56 -6.67 -10.06 7.45
N ILE A 57 -6.62 -11.18 6.74
CA ILE A 57 -7.20 -11.33 5.40
C ILE A 57 -8.69 -11.64 5.52
N ASP A 58 -9.05 -12.54 6.43
CA ASP A 58 -10.45 -12.94 6.69
C ASP A 58 -11.32 -11.74 7.12
N ARG A 59 -10.72 -10.74 7.78
CA ARG A 59 -11.39 -9.47 8.13
C ARG A 59 -11.92 -8.72 6.91
N TYR A 60 -11.30 -8.90 5.75
CA TYR A 60 -11.73 -8.27 4.50
C TYR A 60 -12.72 -9.14 3.72
N GLU A 61 -12.84 -10.44 3.98
CA GLU A 61 -13.91 -11.26 3.37
C GLU A 61 -15.29 -10.88 3.90
N GLU A 62 -15.38 -10.44 5.17
CA GLU A 62 -16.64 -10.02 5.81
C GLU A 62 -17.04 -8.57 5.50
N LEU A 63 -16.19 -7.80 4.83
CA LEU A 63 -16.56 -6.47 4.37
C LEU A 63 -17.53 -6.62 3.17
N ASP A 64 -18.71 -6.00 3.26
CA ASP A 64 -19.58 -5.79 2.11
C ASP A 64 -18.80 -4.97 1.08
N TRP A 65 -18.14 -5.67 0.15
CA TRP A 65 -17.43 -5.06 -0.94
C TRP A 65 -18.47 -4.36 -1.81
N LEU A 66 -18.45 -3.03 -1.81
CA LEU A 66 -19.24 -2.27 -2.78
C LEU A 66 -18.77 -2.63 -4.19
N ASP A 67 -19.74 -2.84 -5.08
CA ASP A 67 -19.44 -3.02 -6.49
C ASP A 67 -18.71 -1.79 -7.03
N ALA A 68 -17.78 -2.00 -7.98
CA ALA A 68 -17.00 -0.91 -8.54
C ALA A 68 -17.91 0.17 -9.17
N ALA A 69 -19.06 -0.24 -9.71
CA ALA A 69 -20.09 0.67 -10.21
C ALA A 69 -20.69 1.53 -9.08
N GLU A 70 -20.94 0.96 -7.91
CA GLU A 70 -21.47 1.67 -6.74
C GLU A 70 -20.45 2.66 -6.16
N ILE A 71 -19.15 2.31 -6.16
CA ILE A 71 -18.07 3.22 -5.76
C ILE A 71 -18.03 4.47 -6.66
N THR A 72 -18.21 4.29 -7.97
CA THR A 72 -18.24 5.42 -8.93
C THR A 72 -19.54 6.21 -8.89
N ALA A 73 -20.62 5.63 -8.36
CA ALA A 73 -21.92 6.28 -8.20
C ALA A 73 -22.02 7.07 -6.88
N LEU A 74 -21.14 6.82 -5.91
CA LEU A 74 -21.07 7.61 -4.69
C LEU A 74 -20.74 9.07 -5.05
N PRO A 75 -21.50 10.05 -4.52
CA PRO A 75 -21.19 11.45 -4.75
C PRO A 75 -19.81 11.72 -4.17
N LEU A 76 -18.86 12.07 -5.04
CA LEU A 76 -17.54 12.53 -4.63
C LEU A 76 -17.76 13.61 -3.57
N HIS A 77 -17.42 13.33 -2.31
CA HIS A 77 -17.61 14.29 -1.22
C HIS A 77 -16.76 15.50 -1.59
N HIS A 78 -17.41 16.54 -2.11
CA HIS A 78 -16.72 17.63 -2.74
C HIS A 78 -16.00 18.40 -1.65
N ASN A 79 -14.66 18.43 -1.72
CA ASN A 79 -13.77 19.03 -0.74
C ASN A 79 -13.81 20.58 -0.77
N TRP A 80 -15.00 21.17 -0.81
CA TRP A 80 -15.26 22.61 -0.73
C TRP A 80 -14.47 23.31 0.39
N PRO A 81 -14.35 22.77 1.62
CA PRO A 81 -13.58 23.46 2.67
C PRO A 81 -12.08 23.56 2.34
N LEU A 82 -11.52 22.62 1.59
CA LEU A 82 -10.09 22.62 1.24
C LEU A 82 -9.75 23.72 0.21
N LEU A 83 -10.68 24.00 -0.71
CA LEU A 83 -10.56 25.11 -1.66
C LEU A 83 -10.61 26.46 -0.95
N ILE A 84 -11.49 26.62 0.04
CA ILE A 84 -11.59 27.86 0.83
C ILE A 84 -10.30 28.13 1.62
N ILE A 85 -9.73 27.10 2.26
CA ILE A 85 -8.47 27.22 3.00
C ILE A 85 -7.32 27.62 2.07
N ARG A 86 -7.27 27.08 0.86
CA ARG A 86 -6.24 27.41 -0.14
C ARG A 86 -6.31 28.88 -0.58
N TRP A 87 -7.51 29.43 -0.80
CA TRP A 87 -7.66 30.85 -1.13
C TRP A 87 -7.25 31.76 0.03
N LEU A 88 -7.60 31.42 1.27
CA LEU A 88 -7.18 32.15 2.47
C LEU A 88 -5.66 32.22 2.62
N ALA A 89 -4.95 31.11 2.39
CA ALA A 89 -3.48 31.06 2.48
C ALA A 89 -2.80 32.01 1.48
N VAL A 90 -3.34 32.14 0.26
CA VAL A 90 -2.82 33.07 -0.75
C VAL A 90 -3.03 34.53 -0.34
N VAL A 91 -4.21 34.86 0.21
CA VAL A 91 -4.49 36.23 0.67
C VAL A 91 -3.56 36.64 1.82
N ILE A 92 -3.33 35.76 2.79
CA ILE A 92 -2.45 36.03 3.95
C ILE A 92 -1.00 36.28 3.50
N THR A 93 -0.49 35.49 2.55
CA THR A 93 0.88 35.63 2.05
C THR A 93 1.10 36.95 1.30
N ILE A 94 0.12 37.40 0.50
CA ILE A 94 0.18 38.70 -0.16
C ILE A 94 0.19 39.85 0.86
N ILE A 95 -0.67 39.80 1.88
CA ILE A 95 -0.72 40.82 2.93
C ILE A 95 0.61 40.88 3.70
N MET A 96 1.19 39.73 4.06
CA MET A 96 2.50 39.67 4.71
C MET A 96 3.62 40.24 3.84
N ALA A 97 3.64 39.91 2.55
CA ALA A 97 4.65 40.43 1.62
C ALA A 97 4.56 41.96 1.48
N VAL A 98 3.36 42.50 1.31
CA VAL A 98 3.14 43.95 1.23
C VAL A 98 3.50 44.64 2.55
N GLY A 99 3.10 44.07 3.69
CA GLY A 99 3.45 44.60 5.01
C GLY A 99 4.96 44.66 5.26
N LEU A 100 5.70 43.63 4.85
CA LEU A 100 7.17 43.60 4.95
C LEU A 100 7.83 44.66 4.05
N ILE A 101 7.31 44.87 2.84
CA ILE A 101 7.81 45.90 1.93
C ILE A 101 7.60 47.29 2.56
N ILE A 102 6.41 47.58 3.07
CA ILE A 102 6.11 48.86 3.72
C ILE A 102 7.04 49.08 4.93
N LEU A 103 7.19 48.08 5.80
CA LEU A 103 8.07 48.17 6.97
C LEU A 103 9.53 48.40 6.60
N PHE A 104 10.01 47.75 5.53
CA PHE A 104 11.36 47.96 5.00
C PHE A 104 11.56 49.39 4.50
N PHE A 105 10.59 49.97 3.79
CA PHE A 105 10.65 51.36 3.34
C PHE A 105 10.63 52.36 4.51
N TYR A 106 9.79 52.14 5.52
CA TYR A 106 9.76 52.99 6.72
C TYR A 106 11.08 52.95 7.50
N ARG A 107 11.67 51.76 7.67
CA ARG A 107 12.96 51.59 8.36
C ARG A 107 14.13 52.23 7.61
N LYS A 108 14.08 52.32 6.28
CA LYS A 108 15.14 52.94 5.47
C LYS A 108 15.09 54.48 5.50
N HIS A 109 13.91 55.05 5.72
CA HIS A 109 13.69 56.51 5.72
C HIS A 109 13.74 57.16 7.11
N THR A 110 13.92 56.36 8.17
CA THR A 110 14.18 56.83 9.54
C THR A 110 15.66 56.61 9.85
#